data_AF-A0AAN2PJU8-F1
#
_entry.id   AF-A0AAN2PJU8-F1
#
_cell.length_a   1.000
_cell.length_b   1.000
_cell.length_c   1.000
_cell.angle_alpha   90.00
_cell.angle_beta   90.00
_cell.angle_gamma   90.00
#
_symmetry.space_group_name_H-M   'P 1'
#
loop_
_entity.id
_entity.type
_entity.pdbx_description
1 polymer ?
#
loop_
_entity_poly.entity_id
_entity_poly.type
_entity_poly.pdbx_seq_one_letter_code
_entity_poly.pdbx_strand_id
1 'polypeptide(L)'
;MKGILSLTVNNRPGVLNRITNLFTKRNYNIEGMTVGPSEQDGISRMTFVVDVDDETVIEQITKQLNKQIDVLKVYDITNQSIVARELALIKILVTTQTRAEIYSVIEPFRASVIDVSKDSVTVQITGESDKIEAFIELIKPYGIKELARTGTAAIPRGMQIAHAKSATIV
;
A
#
# COMPACT_ATOMS: atom_id res chain seq x y z
N MET A 1 5.79 14.93 -2.95
CA MET A 1 5.75 14.49 -1.54
C MET A 1 4.68 13.43 -1.39
N LYS A 2 4.86 12.44 -0.51
CA LYS A 2 3.89 11.35 -0.36
C LYS A 2 2.75 11.74 0.57
N GLY A 3 1.52 11.71 0.07
CA GLY A 3 0.30 11.81 0.85
C GLY A 3 -0.31 10.43 1.11
N ILE A 4 -0.82 10.19 2.32
CA ILE A 4 -1.48 8.93 2.68
C ILE A 4 -2.91 9.20 3.13
N LEU A 5 -3.86 8.68 2.37
CA LEU A 5 -5.29 8.81 2.64
C LEU A 5 -5.89 7.47 3.03
N SER A 6 -6.57 7.43 4.17
CA SER A 6 -7.34 6.27 4.64
C SER A 6 -8.83 6.54 4.50
N LEU A 7 -9.52 5.72 3.72
CA LEU A 7 -10.95 5.85 3.46
C LEU A 7 -11.70 4.67 4.06
N THR A 8 -12.90 4.97 4.54
CA THR A 8 -13.92 3.96 4.87
C THR A 8 -15.07 4.14 3.89
N VAL A 9 -15.45 3.09 3.18
CA VAL A 9 -16.39 3.17 2.06
C VAL A 9 -17.41 2.04 2.10
N ASN A 10 -18.58 2.25 1.49
CA ASN A 10 -19.53 1.16 1.27
C ASN A 10 -18.92 0.11 0.33
N ASN A 11 -19.01 -1.17 0.69
CA ASN A 11 -18.55 -2.27 -0.14
C ASN A 11 -19.64 -2.65 -1.16
N ARG A 12 -19.69 -1.91 -2.27
CA ARG A 12 -20.66 -2.14 -3.35
C ARG A 12 -19.98 -2.13 -4.72
N PRO A 13 -20.52 -2.84 -5.72
CA PRO A 13 -20.01 -2.79 -7.08
C PRO A 13 -19.87 -1.35 -7.61
N GLY A 14 -18.71 -1.09 -8.23
CA GLY A 14 -18.40 0.20 -8.85
C GLY A 14 -17.89 1.30 -7.92
N VAL A 15 -17.87 1.10 -6.59
CA VAL A 15 -17.33 2.09 -5.63
C VAL A 15 -15.85 2.36 -5.89
N LEU A 16 -15.05 1.31 -6.04
CA LEU A 16 -13.62 1.44 -6.37
C LEU A 16 -13.41 2.27 -7.63
N ASN A 17 -14.12 1.95 -8.72
CA ASN A 17 -14.02 2.67 -9.99
C ASN A 17 -14.43 4.14 -9.86
N ARG A 18 -15.47 4.47 -9.08
CA ARG A 18 -15.88 5.86 -8.85
C ARG A 18 -14.78 6.65 -8.13
N ILE A 19 -14.17 6.04 -7.11
CA ILE A 19 -13.10 6.65 -6.32
C ILE A 19 -11.84 6.82 -7.16
N THR A 20 -11.36 5.78 -7.84
CA THR A 20 -10.13 5.85 -8.65
C THR A 20 -10.25 6.84 -9.81
N ASN A 21 -11.43 6.93 -10.44
CA ASN A 21 -11.70 7.93 -11.49
C ASN A 21 -11.54 9.37 -11.01
N LEU A 22 -11.75 9.66 -9.71
CA LEU A 22 -11.54 10.99 -9.15
C LEU A 22 -10.07 11.41 -9.23
N PHE A 23 -9.16 10.47 -8.96
CA PHE A 23 -7.72 10.70 -9.06
C PHE A 23 -7.29 10.89 -10.53
N THR A 24 -7.77 10.03 -11.43
CA THR A 24 -7.42 10.11 -12.86
C THR A 24 -7.90 11.41 -13.52
N LYS A 25 -9.13 11.87 -13.23
CA LYS A 25 -9.70 13.09 -13.84
C LYS A 25 -8.92 14.36 -13.51
N ARG A 26 -8.16 14.36 -12.43
CA ARG A 26 -7.36 15.51 -11.98
C ARG A 26 -5.86 15.27 -12.12
N ASN A 27 -5.48 14.19 -12.80
CA ASN A 27 -4.10 13.81 -13.03
C ASN A 27 -3.27 13.65 -11.74
N TYR A 28 -3.92 13.18 -10.66
CA TYR A 28 -3.21 12.84 -9.43
C TYR A 28 -2.56 11.47 -9.59
N ASN A 29 -1.25 11.40 -9.32
CA ASN A 29 -0.50 10.16 -9.42
C ASN A 29 -0.74 9.30 -8.17
N ILE A 30 -1.31 8.11 -8.37
CA ILE A 30 -1.45 7.11 -7.31
C ILE A 30 -0.20 6.23 -7.35
N GLU A 31 0.64 6.34 -6.33
CA GLU A 31 1.82 5.49 -6.17
C GLU A 31 1.41 4.07 -5.76
N GLY A 32 0.39 3.95 -4.92
CA GLY A 32 -0.15 2.67 -4.52
C GLY A 32 -1.54 2.79 -3.90
N MET A 33 -2.30 1.71 -3.98
CA MET A 33 -3.55 1.60 -3.25
C MET A 33 -3.74 0.19 -2.70
N THR A 34 -4.40 0.11 -1.56
CA THR A 34 -4.84 -1.15 -0.96
C THR A 34 -6.33 -1.05 -0.66
N VAL A 35 -7.08 -2.11 -0.91
CA VAL A 35 -8.50 -2.21 -0.56
C VAL A 35 -8.80 -3.57 0.04
N GLY A 36 -9.61 -3.59 1.10
CA GLY A 36 -10.13 -4.82 1.68
C GLY A 36 -11.35 -4.58 2.54
N PRO A 37 -12.08 -5.64 2.92
CA PRO A 37 -13.14 -5.57 3.92
C PRO A 37 -12.63 -4.95 5.23
N SER A 38 -13.46 -4.16 5.89
CA SER A 38 -13.16 -3.65 7.22
C SER A 38 -13.68 -4.61 8.29
N GLU A 39 -13.55 -4.21 9.55
CA GLU A 39 -14.14 -4.85 10.71
C GLU A 39 -15.69 -4.82 10.74
N GLN A 40 -16.32 -4.03 9.85
CA GLN A 40 -17.77 -3.90 9.75
C GLN A 40 -18.25 -4.49 8.43
N ASP A 41 -19.31 -5.31 8.49
CA ASP A 41 -19.89 -5.92 7.30
C ASP A 41 -20.44 -4.87 6.33
N GLY A 42 -20.30 -5.13 5.04
CA GLY A 42 -20.68 -4.19 3.98
C GLY A 42 -19.81 -2.94 3.89
N ILE A 43 -18.70 -2.84 4.64
CA ILE A 43 -17.78 -1.71 4.61
C ILE A 43 -16.38 -2.19 4.21
N SER A 44 -15.68 -1.37 3.42
CA SER A 44 -14.30 -1.59 3.03
C SER A 44 -13.40 -0.44 3.50
N ARG A 45 -12.16 -0.78 3.80
CA ARG A 45 -11.09 0.18 4.07
C ARG A 45 -10.20 0.28 2.84
N MET A 46 -9.94 1.50 2.41
CA MET A 46 -8.99 1.78 1.34
C MET A 46 -7.85 2.64 1.87
N THR A 47 -6.63 2.35 1.44
CA THR A 47 -5.47 3.21 1.67
C THR A 47 -4.94 3.64 0.31
N PHE A 48 -4.79 4.94 0.10
CA PHE A 48 -4.14 5.50 -1.08
C PHE A 48 -2.84 6.16 -0.66
N VAL A 49 -1.77 5.84 -1.37
CA VAL A 49 -0.50 6.58 -1.35
C VAL A 49 -0.45 7.37 -2.65
N VAL A 50 -0.38 8.69 -2.54
CA VAL A 50 -0.38 9.61 -3.67
C VAL A 50 0.89 10.45 -3.66
N ASP A 51 1.46 10.70 -4.82
CA ASP A 51 2.54 11.67 -4.97
C ASP A 51 1.93 13.01 -5.39
N VAL A 52 2.16 14.03 -4.57
CA VAL A 52 1.57 15.36 -4.72
C VAL A 52 2.64 16.43 -4.57
N ASP A 53 2.47 17.56 -5.25
CA ASP A 53 3.43 18.66 -5.18
C ASP A 53 3.40 19.38 -3.82
N ASP A 54 2.22 19.52 -3.22
CA ASP A 54 2.00 20.21 -1.95
C ASP A 54 0.80 19.66 -1.15
N GLU A 55 0.70 20.03 0.13
CA GLU A 55 -0.38 19.60 1.03
C GLU A 55 -1.77 20.11 0.61
N THR A 56 -1.87 21.23 -0.11
CA THR A 56 -3.16 21.78 -0.56
C THR A 56 -3.85 20.84 -1.54
N VAL A 57 -3.07 20.09 -2.33
CA VAL A 57 -3.58 19.03 -3.21
C VAL A 57 -4.24 17.91 -2.40
N ILE A 58 -3.66 17.50 -1.27
CA ILE A 58 -4.24 16.48 -0.37
C ILE A 58 -5.56 16.98 0.21
N GLU A 59 -5.62 18.25 0.65
CA GLU A 59 -6.86 18.84 1.13
C GLU A 59 -7.95 18.86 0.05
N GLN A 60 -7.58 19.18 -1.19
CA GLN A 60 -8.50 19.16 -2.33
C GLN A 60 -9.02 17.75 -2.60
N ILE A 61 -8.13 16.75 -2.67
CA ILE A 61 -8.50 15.35 -2.85
C ILE A 61 -9.47 14.92 -1.74
N THR A 62 -9.13 15.22 -0.48
CA THR A 62 -9.96 14.91 0.69
C THR A 62 -11.36 15.53 0.57
N LYS A 63 -11.46 16.81 0.19
CA LYS A 63 -12.76 17.47 -0.02
C LYS A 63 -13.57 16.83 -1.15
N GLN A 64 -12.94 16.37 -2.21
CA GLN A 64 -13.62 15.73 -3.34
C GLN A 64 -14.08 14.31 -3.01
N LEU A 65 -13.27 13.55 -2.25
CA LEU A 65 -13.63 12.23 -1.77
C LEU A 65 -14.83 12.29 -0.81
N ASN A 66 -14.88 13.29 0.09
CA ASN A 66 -16.02 13.50 0.99
C ASN A 66 -17.34 13.81 0.27
N LYS A 67 -17.31 14.21 -1.01
CA LYS A 67 -18.52 14.42 -1.82
C LYS A 67 -19.04 13.12 -2.46
N GLN A 68 -18.29 12.03 -2.40
CA GLN A 68 -18.70 10.75 -2.96
C GLN A 68 -19.69 10.07 -2.02
N ILE A 69 -20.85 9.70 -2.54
CA ILE A 69 -21.95 9.09 -1.75
C ILE A 69 -21.50 7.83 -1.00
N ASP A 70 -20.61 7.03 -1.61
CA ASP A 70 -20.14 5.78 -1.02
C ASP A 70 -18.95 5.94 -0.07
N VAL A 71 -18.41 7.14 0.08
CA VAL A 71 -17.31 7.41 1.00
C VAL A 71 -17.90 7.83 2.34
N LEU A 72 -17.75 6.97 3.34
CA LEU A 72 -18.26 7.19 4.69
C LEU A 72 -17.36 8.13 5.48
N LYS A 73 -16.03 7.94 5.35
CA LYS A 73 -15.01 8.76 6.02
C LYS A 73 -13.74 8.84 5.19
N VAL A 74 -13.07 9.98 5.27
CA VAL A 74 -11.72 10.20 4.71
C VAL A 74 -10.83 10.74 5.82
N TYR A 75 -9.69 10.11 6.03
CA TYR A 75 -8.65 10.54 6.95
C TYR A 75 -7.36 10.80 6.19
N ASP A 76 -6.86 12.02 6.29
CA ASP A 76 -5.47 12.31 5.95
C ASP A 76 -4.58 11.87 7.12
N ILE A 77 -3.74 10.87 6.87
CA ILE A 77 -2.81 10.30 7.84
C ILE A 77 -1.34 10.58 7.45
N THR A 78 -1.10 11.49 6.51
CA THR A 78 0.23 11.83 5.97
C THR A 78 1.20 12.23 7.07
N ASN A 79 0.78 13.14 7.96
CA ASN A 79 1.62 13.67 9.05
C ASN A 79 1.34 12.99 10.40
N GLN A 80 0.69 11.82 10.39
CA GLN A 80 0.37 11.10 11.62
C GLN A 80 1.39 10.00 11.89
N SER A 81 1.53 9.63 13.18
CA SER A 81 2.26 8.42 13.52
C SER A 81 1.46 7.19 13.11
N ILE A 82 1.92 6.50 12.07
CA ILE A 82 1.22 5.34 11.49
C ILE A 82 2.02 4.05 11.66
N VAL A 83 1.31 2.93 11.51
CA VAL A 83 1.88 1.63 11.16
C VAL A 83 1.55 1.40 9.70
N ALA A 84 2.58 1.38 8.85
CA ALA A 84 2.45 1.08 7.42
C ALA A 84 3.12 -0.27 7.12
N ARG A 85 2.41 -1.15 6.41
CA ARG A 85 2.94 -2.43 5.97
C ARG A 85 2.43 -2.78 4.58
N GLU A 86 3.29 -3.41 3.82
CA GLU A 86 3.03 -3.98 2.51
C GLU A 86 3.55 -5.41 2.49
N LEU A 87 2.94 -6.26 1.66
CA LEU A 87 3.41 -7.59 1.35
C LEU A 87 3.82 -7.63 -0.12
N ALA A 88 4.97 -8.25 -0.40
CA ALA A 88 5.39 -8.57 -1.75
C ALA A 88 5.70 -10.05 -1.90
N LEU A 89 5.27 -10.62 -3.02
CA LEU A 89 5.66 -11.94 -3.50
C LEU A 89 6.61 -11.75 -4.67
N ILE A 90 7.78 -12.37 -4.59
CA ILE A 90 8.83 -12.19 -5.59
C ILE A 90 9.36 -13.54 -6.03
N LYS A 91 9.21 -13.83 -7.32
CA LYS A 91 9.76 -15.03 -7.96
C LYS A 91 11.10 -14.68 -8.58
N ILE A 92 12.15 -15.32 -8.12
CA ILE A 92 13.55 -15.05 -8.48
C ILE A 92 14.07 -16.24 -9.27
N LEU A 93 14.79 -15.98 -10.36
CA LEU A 93 15.50 -17.01 -11.12
C LEU A 93 16.69 -17.51 -10.30
N VAL A 94 16.87 -18.83 -10.27
CA VAL A 94 17.97 -19.45 -9.53
C VAL A 94 18.66 -20.54 -10.35
N THR A 95 19.96 -20.67 -10.17
CA THR A 95 20.73 -21.84 -10.58
C THR A 95 21.16 -22.63 -9.34
N THR A 96 21.75 -23.81 -9.52
CA THR A 96 22.33 -24.57 -8.42
C THR A 96 23.39 -23.77 -7.66
N GLN A 97 24.14 -22.89 -8.34
CA GLN A 97 25.19 -22.07 -7.71
C GLN A 97 24.62 -20.85 -6.98
N THR A 98 23.66 -20.13 -7.58
CA THR A 98 23.14 -18.89 -7.00
C THR A 98 22.13 -19.12 -5.87
N ARG A 99 21.61 -20.34 -5.74
CA ARG A 99 20.62 -20.68 -4.73
C ARG A 99 21.10 -20.33 -3.32
N ALA A 100 22.28 -20.79 -2.92
CA ALA A 100 22.81 -20.55 -1.57
C ALA A 100 22.98 -19.05 -1.26
N GLU A 101 23.45 -18.29 -2.24
CA GLU A 101 23.63 -16.84 -2.14
C GLU A 101 22.29 -16.11 -1.93
N ILE A 102 21.26 -16.51 -2.67
CA ILE A 102 19.91 -15.96 -2.51
C ILE A 102 19.36 -16.22 -1.09
N TYR A 103 19.60 -17.40 -0.52
CA TYR A 103 19.21 -17.66 0.87
C TYR A 103 19.91 -16.72 1.87
N SER A 104 21.19 -16.39 1.63
CA SER A 104 21.93 -15.41 2.44
C SER A 104 21.40 -13.98 2.31
N VAL A 105 20.80 -13.61 1.16
CA VAL A 105 20.15 -12.31 0.97
C VAL A 105 18.76 -12.27 1.62
N ILE A 106 18.03 -13.38 1.60
CA ILE A 106 16.66 -13.49 2.14
C ILE A 106 16.63 -13.36 3.68
N GLU A 107 17.60 -13.98 4.37
CA GLU A 107 17.59 -14.11 5.82
C GLU A 107 17.61 -12.75 6.56
N PRO A 108 18.50 -11.78 6.23
CA PRO A 108 18.53 -10.47 6.90
C PRO A 108 17.23 -9.67 6.74
N PHE A 109 16.54 -9.84 5.60
CA PHE A 109 15.26 -9.18 5.33
C PHE A 109 14.08 -9.85 6.04
N ARG A 110 14.32 -10.98 6.73
CA ARG A 110 13.27 -11.82 7.33
C ARG A 110 12.20 -12.19 6.29
N ALA A 111 12.62 -12.37 5.04
CA ALA A 111 11.76 -12.87 3.99
C ALA A 111 11.62 -14.40 4.15
N SER A 112 10.48 -14.93 3.75
CA SER A 112 10.18 -16.36 3.85
C SER A 112 10.12 -16.97 2.46
N VAL A 113 10.82 -18.09 2.25
CA VAL A 113 10.67 -18.86 1.01
C VAL A 113 9.35 -19.62 1.07
N ILE A 114 8.48 -19.40 0.09
CA ILE A 114 7.13 -20.00 0.03
C ILE A 114 6.98 -21.03 -1.09
N ASP A 115 7.87 -21.01 -2.09
CA ASP A 115 7.91 -22.00 -3.17
C ASP A 115 9.34 -22.16 -3.69
N VAL A 116 9.69 -23.39 -4.07
CA VAL A 116 11.00 -23.75 -4.62
C VAL A 116 10.81 -24.66 -5.82
N SER A 117 11.26 -24.18 -6.97
CA SER A 117 11.29 -24.91 -8.23
C SER A 117 12.74 -25.20 -8.65
N LYS A 118 12.94 -25.85 -9.81
CA LYS A 118 14.29 -26.16 -10.32
C LYS A 118 15.07 -24.88 -10.70
N ASP A 119 14.38 -23.96 -11.36
CA ASP A 119 14.91 -22.74 -11.98
C ASP A 119 14.45 -21.44 -11.27
N SER A 120 13.62 -21.55 -10.22
CA SER A 120 13.17 -20.39 -9.47
C SER A 120 12.89 -20.66 -8.00
N VAL A 121 12.92 -19.59 -7.21
CA VAL A 121 12.47 -19.57 -5.80
C VAL A 121 11.48 -18.41 -5.66
N THR A 122 10.36 -18.64 -4.99
CA THR A 122 9.41 -17.57 -4.65
C THR A 122 9.53 -17.23 -3.18
N VAL A 123 9.69 -15.94 -2.90
CA VAL A 123 9.81 -15.40 -1.55
C VAL A 123 8.65 -14.46 -1.23
N GLN A 124 8.23 -14.49 0.03
CA GLN A 124 7.32 -13.54 0.62
C GLN A 124 8.13 -12.60 1.53
N ILE A 125 7.94 -11.30 1.35
CA ILE A 125 8.47 -10.27 2.24
C ILE A 125 7.34 -9.35 2.72
N THR A 126 7.37 -9.03 4.00
CA THR A 126 6.48 -8.04 4.62
C THR A 126 7.31 -6.95 5.28
N GLY A 127 6.89 -5.70 5.11
CA GLY A 127 7.65 -4.57 5.61
C GLY A 127 7.05 -3.22 5.23
N GLU A 128 7.80 -2.16 5.51
CA GLU A 128 7.54 -0.83 4.94
C GLU A 128 8.00 -0.84 3.48
N SER A 129 7.43 0.01 2.64
CA SER A 129 7.74 0.02 1.20
C SER A 129 9.24 0.19 0.93
N ASP A 130 9.96 0.98 1.74
CA ASP A 130 11.41 1.18 1.60
C ASP A 130 12.21 -0.11 1.84
N LYS A 131 11.77 -0.94 2.81
CA LYS A 131 12.39 -2.24 3.07
C LYS A 131 12.17 -3.19 1.89
N ILE A 132 10.98 -3.19 1.31
CA ILE A 132 10.64 -4.04 0.16
C ILE A 132 11.44 -3.58 -1.06
N GLU A 133 11.54 -2.27 -1.29
CA GLU A 133 12.31 -1.72 -2.40
C GLU A 133 13.80 -2.05 -2.28
N ALA A 134 14.38 -1.90 -1.09
CA ALA A 134 15.77 -2.29 -0.83
C ALA A 134 16.01 -3.78 -1.10
N PHE A 135 15.04 -4.65 -0.75
CA PHE A 135 15.13 -6.07 -1.06
C PHE A 135 15.07 -6.33 -2.56
N ILE A 136 14.15 -5.68 -3.28
CA ILE A 136 14.01 -5.78 -4.74
C ILE A 136 15.31 -5.38 -5.44
N GLU A 137 15.93 -4.27 -5.04
CA GLU A 137 17.19 -3.82 -5.66
C GLU A 137 18.35 -4.79 -5.41
N LEU A 138 18.41 -5.44 -4.23
CA LEU A 138 19.43 -6.46 -3.96
C LEU A 138 19.25 -7.74 -4.77
N ILE A 139 18.01 -8.15 -5.04
CA ILE A 139 17.74 -9.40 -5.79
C ILE A 139 17.69 -9.19 -7.31
N LYS A 140 17.59 -7.93 -7.76
CA LYS A 140 17.54 -7.54 -9.17
C LYS A 140 18.64 -8.17 -10.03
N PRO A 141 19.91 -8.28 -9.57
CA PRO A 141 20.98 -8.91 -10.33
C PRO A 141 20.78 -10.41 -10.61
N TYR A 142 20.05 -11.14 -9.77
CA TYR A 142 19.76 -12.57 -9.97
C TYR A 142 18.65 -12.82 -11.00
N GLY A 143 17.86 -11.79 -11.32
CA GLY A 143 16.74 -11.86 -12.25
C GLY A 143 15.41 -12.13 -11.54
N ILE A 144 14.53 -11.12 -11.56
CA ILE A 144 13.15 -11.24 -11.07
C ILE A 144 12.28 -11.74 -12.21
N LYS A 145 11.66 -12.91 -12.03
CA LYS A 145 10.71 -13.51 -12.98
C LYS A 145 9.31 -12.94 -12.84
N GLU A 146 8.90 -12.64 -11.60
CA GLU A 146 7.56 -12.13 -11.29
C GLU A 146 7.59 -11.36 -9.96
N LEU A 147 6.83 -10.28 -9.89
CA LEU A 147 6.67 -9.44 -8.71
C LEU A 147 5.19 -9.10 -8.53
N ALA A 148 4.64 -9.42 -7.37
CA ALA A 148 3.30 -9.00 -6.97
C ALA A 148 3.38 -8.25 -5.63
N ARG A 149 2.75 -7.08 -5.56
CA ARG A 149 2.76 -6.17 -4.41
C ARG A 149 1.33 -5.85 -4.00
N THR A 150 1.05 -5.82 -2.71
CA THR A 150 -0.30 -5.53 -2.20
C THR A 150 -0.64 -4.04 -2.16
N GLY A 151 0.35 -3.17 -2.29
CA GLY A 151 0.24 -1.78 -1.86
C GLY A 151 0.36 -1.64 -0.34
N THR A 152 0.47 -0.39 0.11
CA THR A 152 0.59 -0.06 1.54
C THR A 152 -0.77 -0.15 2.23
N ALA A 153 -0.86 -0.97 3.26
CA ALA A 153 -1.91 -0.88 4.27
C ALA A 153 -1.40 -0.01 5.43
N ALA A 154 -2.19 0.97 5.85
CA ALA A 154 -1.80 1.89 6.91
C ALA A 154 -2.91 2.11 7.94
N ILE A 155 -2.52 2.11 9.22
CA ILE A 155 -3.38 2.42 10.35
C ILE A 155 -2.64 3.39 11.30
N PRO A 156 -3.29 4.46 11.80
CA PRO A 156 -2.73 5.30 12.85
C PRO A 156 -2.38 4.50 14.10
N ARG A 157 -1.27 4.82 14.76
CA ARG A 157 -0.91 4.21 16.04
C ARG A 157 -1.88 4.63 17.14
N GLY A 158 -2.16 3.73 18.08
CA GLY A 158 -2.94 4.04 19.27
C GLY A 158 -2.25 5.11 20.12
N MET A 159 -3.04 6.06 20.64
CA MET A 159 -2.65 7.22 21.45
C MET A 159 -1.65 8.18 20.78
N GLN A 160 -2.18 9.06 19.93
CA GLN A 160 -1.86 10.48 19.98
C GLN A 160 -3.17 11.24 20.15
N ILE A 161 -3.18 12.20 21.09
CA ILE A 161 -4.31 13.10 21.35
C ILE A 161 -4.75 13.70 20.02
N ALA A 162 -5.99 13.39 19.63
CA ALA A 162 -6.53 13.77 18.33
C ALA A 162 -6.60 15.29 18.21
N HIS A 163 -5.66 15.88 17.47
CA HIS A 163 -5.98 16.98 16.56
C HIS A 163 -6.41 16.40 15.21
N ALA A 164 -7.31 15.42 15.23
CA ALA A 164 -8.04 15.06 14.03
C ALA A 164 -8.98 16.23 13.75
N LYS A 165 -8.72 16.98 12.67
CA LYS A 165 -9.76 17.76 12.01
C LYS A 165 -10.76 16.77 11.39
N SER A 166 -11.55 16.11 12.23
CA SER A 166 -12.75 15.41 11.79
C SER A 166 -13.73 16.48 11.35
N ALA A 167 -13.75 16.77 10.04
CA ALA A 167 -14.86 17.46 9.41
C ALA A 167 -16.04 16.49 9.35
N THR A 168 -16.69 16.29 10.50
CA THR A 168 -18.03 15.71 10.57
C THR A 168 -18.99 16.79 10.12
N ILE A 169 -19.68 16.59 8.99
CA ILE A 169 -20.80 17.46 8.62
C ILE A 169 -22.09 16.79 9.09
N VAL A 170 -22.90 17.60 9.75
CA VAL A 170 -24.29 17.37 10.20
C VAL A 170 -25.19 17.02 9.02
#